data_AF-A0AAU4P1N9-F1
#
_entry.id   AF-A0AAU4P1N9-F1
#
_cell.length_a   1.000
_cell.length_b   1.000
_cell.length_c   1.000
_cell.angle_alpha   90.00
_cell.angle_beta   90.00
_cell.angle_gamma   90.00
#
_symmetry.space_group_name_H-M   'P 1'
#
loop_
_entity.id
_entity.type
_entity.pdbx_description
1 polymer ?
#
loop_
_entity_poly.entity_id
_entity_poly.type
_entity_poly.pdbx_seq_one_letter_code
_entity_poly.pdbx_strand_id
1 'polypeptide(L)'
;MSGKVRVLFARGETDDYRAVTTFELKPSNDLYWFNAAGALDRPAVSLPGGSPTVGLTAPEGWETMEQVKTRHSYHASGRMHVNSEGGSGLAEIRDVLLAKPGEIIGPALLQFMITKPPAQFEPYTRSPERGGANALILRVPEEGWHERMYLEMYLTPSGRVSLPPMILRIPGQPDANLDLHAMTLNVDQDRLIAVRCAHYPMPPELDRTEAMVSWVMLPGPEFISASSSVTGLPATGFE
;
A
#
# COMPACT_ATOMS: atom_id res chain seq x y z
N MET A 1 14.55 -18.59 6.33
CA MET A 1 13.18 -18.98 5.92
C MET A 1 12.53 -17.79 5.22
N SER A 2 11.53 -17.95 4.33
CA SER A 2 10.81 -16.78 3.80
C SER A 2 9.88 -16.19 4.86
N GLY A 3 9.84 -14.87 4.93
CA GLY A 3 8.97 -14.12 5.82
C GLY A 3 7.66 -13.76 5.13
N LYS A 4 6.51 -13.85 5.81
CA LYS A 4 5.21 -13.50 5.23
C LYS A 4 4.36 -12.70 6.19
N VAL A 5 3.78 -11.60 5.73
CA VAL A 5 2.83 -10.76 6.48
C VAL A 5 1.57 -10.59 5.65
N ARG A 6 0.41 -10.91 6.23
CA ARG A 6 -0.90 -10.58 5.66
C ARG A 6 -1.46 -9.34 6.33
N VAL A 7 -1.96 -8.41 5.53
CA VAL A 7 -2.70 -7.25 6.02
C VAL A 7 -4.18 -7.52 5.82
N LEU A 8 -4.93 -7.52 6.92
CA LEU A 8 -6.37 -7.77 6.94
C LEU A 8 -7.07 -6.61 7.63
N PHE A 9 -8.24 -6.21 7.13
CA PHE A 9 -9.20 -5.48 7.96
C PHE A 9 -9.93 -6.47 8.88
N ALA A 10 -10.30 -6.01 10.07
CA ALA A 10 -11.24 -6.69 10.96
C ALA A 10 -12.33 -5.70 11.38
N ARG A 11 -13.59 -6.14 11.36
CA ARG A 11 -14.73 -5.31 11.80
C ARG A 11 -14.75 -5.26 13.32
N GLY A 12 -14.35 -4.14 13.91
CA GLY A 12 -14.22 -3.94 15.35
C GLY A 12 -13.39 -5.05 16.02
N GLU A 13 -13.98 -5.67 17.05
CA GLU A 13 -13.40 -6.81 17.78
C GLU A 13 -13.85 -8.18 17.25
N THR A 14 -14.48 -8.22 16.07
CA THR A 14 -14.96 -9.49 15.47
C THR A 14 -13.88 -10.19 14.64
N ASP A 15 -14.14 -11.45 14.31
CA ASP A 15 -13.35 -12.25 13.35
C ASP A 15 -13.84 -12.09 11.89
N ASP A 16 -14.59 -11.04 11.56
CA ASP A 16 -14.94 -10.70 10.17
C ASP A 16 -13.74 -10.04 9.48
N TYR A 17 -12.90 -10.87 8.86
CA TYR A 17 -11.68 -10.45 8.19
C TYR A 17 -11.90 -10.15 6.70
N ARG A 18 -11.24 -9.10 6.21
CA ARG A 18 -11.17 -8.77 4.77
C ARG A 18 -9.71 -8.65 4.36
N ALA A 19 -9.30 -9.41 3.35
CA ALA A 19 -7.92 -9.36 2.88
C ALA A 19 -7.64 -8.07 2.12
N VAL A 20 -6.53 -7.40 2.44
CA VAL A 20 -6.09 -6.18 1.76
C VAL A 20 -4.92 -6.49 0.86
N THR A 21 -3.81 -6.94 1.46
CA THR A 21 -2.59 -7.28 0.74
C THR A 21 -1.79 -8.32 1.51
N THR A 22 -0.82 -8.95 0.88
CA THR A 22 0.13 -9.85 1.55
C THR A 22 1.52 -9.62 1.00
N PHE A 23 2.48 -9.54 1.91
CA PHE A 23 3.90 -9.40 1.62
C PHE A 23 4.63 -10.71 1.88
N GLU A 24 5.58 -11.04 1.02
CA GLU A 24 6.46 -12.19 1.17
C GLU A 24 7.90 -11.80 0.84
N LEU A 25 8.78 -11.84 1.84
CA LEU A 25 10.21 -11.62 1.68
C LEU A 25 10.93 -12.96 1.56
N LYS A 26 11.62 -13.15 0.45
CA LYS A 26 12.43 -14.34 0.20
C LYS A 26 13.82 -14.21 0.86
N PRO A 27 14.49 -15.34 1.16
CA PRO A 27 15.88 -15.33 1.62
C PRO A 27 16.86 -14.60 0.69
N SER A 28 16.53 -14.47 -0.60
CA SER A 28 17.30 -13.69 -1.59
C SER A 28 17.23 -12.17 -1.40
N ASN A 29 16.45 -11.67 -0.45
CA ASN A 29 16.03 -10.26 -0.32
C ASN A 29 15.03 -9.78 -1.39
N ASP A 30 14.44 -10.68 -2.17
CA ASP A 30 13.34 -10.32 -3.06
C ASP A 30 12.04 -10.22 -2.26
N LEU A 31 11.40 -9.05 -2.31
CA LEU A 31 10.09 -8.82 -1.74
C LEU A 31 9.02 -8.99 -2.81
N TYR A 32 7.97 -9.74 -2.52
CA TYR A 32 6.79 -9.87 -3.35
C TYR A 32 5.56 -9.41 -2.58
N TRP A 33 4.60 -8.79 -3.27
CA TRP A 33 3.29 -8.55 -2.67
C TRP A 33 2.15 -8.61 -3.69
N PHE A 34 0.95 -8.85 -3.16
CA PHE A 34 -0.25 -9.03 -3.94
C PHE A 34 -1.44 -8.40 -3.23
N ASN A 35 -2.20 -7.59 -3.96
CA ASN A 35 -3.40 -6.93 -3.46
C ASN A 35 -4.60 -7.87 -3.68
N ALA A 36 -5.40 -8.06 -2.63
CA ALA A 36 -6.48 -9.06 -2.63
C ALA A 36 -7.59 -8.73 -3.63
N ALA A 37 -7.86 -7.45 -3.86
CA ALA A 37 -8.86 -6.98 -4.81
C ALA A 37 -8.39 -7.09 -6.28
N GLY A 38 -7.15 -7.48 -6.56
CA GLY A 38 -6.59 -7.46 -7.91
C GLY A 38 -6.44 -6.05 -8.48
N ALA A 39 -6.36 -5.96 -9.80
CA ALA A 39 -6.38 -4.72 -10.56
C ALA A 39 -7.30 -4.88 -11.78
N LEU A 40 -7.85 -3.78 -12.27
CA LEU A 40 -8.51 -3.76 -13.57
C LEU A 40 -7.46 -4.04 -14.65
N ASP A 41 -7.79 -4.89 -15.64
CA ASP A 41 -6.90 -5.22 -16.76
C ASP A 41 -6.79 -4.06 -17.75
N ARG A 42 -6.05 -3.03 -17.33
CA ARG A 42 -5.86 -1.78 -18.07
C ARG A 42 -4.49 -1.18 -17.76
N PRO A 43 -3.94 -0.34 -18.66
CA PRO A 43 -2.69 0.36 -18.42
C PRO A 43 -2.72 1.18 -17.14
N ALA A 44 -1.62 1.09 -16.39
CA ALA A 44 -1.32 2.05 -15.33
C ALA A 44 -1.15 3.46 -15.91
N VAL A 45 -1.58 4.46 -15.15
CA VAL A 45 -1.45 5.86 -15.52
C VAL A 45 -0.30 6.46 -14.72
N SER A 46 0.62 7.14 -15.40
CA SER A 46 1.62 7.97 -14.73
C SER A 46 0.94 9.21 -14.19
N LEU A 47 1.07 9.45 -12.88
CA LEU A 47 0.56 10.67 -12.28
C LEU A 47 1.39 11.87 -12.77
N PRO A 48 0.75 13.02 -13.07
CA PRO A 48 1.47 14.21 -13.52
C PRO A 48 2.44 14.70 -12.43
N GLY A 49 3.71 14.89 -12.79
CA GLY A 49 4.72 15.46 -11.89
C GLY A 49 4.48 16.95 -11.61
N GLY A 50 4.96 17.42 -10.47
CA GLY A 50 5.00 18.85 -10.13
C GLY A 50 3.74 19.47 -9.52
N SER A 51 2.62 18.74 -9.46
CA SER A 51 1.42 19.20 -8.73
C SER A 51 1.34 18.58 -7.33
N PRO A 52 1.04 19.37 -6.27
CA PRO A 52 0.81 18.84 -4.93
C PRO A 52 -0.55 18.13 -4.79
N THR A 53 -1.44 18.26 -5.79
CA THR A 53 -2.79 17.71 -5.78
C THR A 53 -3.04 16.93 -7.08
N VAL A 54 -3.68 15.76 -6.98
CA VAL A 54 -4.14 14.99 -8.13
C VAL A 54 -5.61 14.62 -7.97
N GLY A 55 -6.38 14.76 -9.05
CA GLY A 55 -7.76 14.27 -9.12
C GLY A 55 -7.78 12.84 -9.64
N LEU A 56 -8.52 11.96 -8.97
CA LEU A 56 -8.71 10.57 -9.38
C LEU A 56 -10.18 10.34 -9.71
N THR A 57 -10.46 9.89 -10.93
CA THR A 57 -11.81 9.59 -11.39
C THR A 57 -11.88 8.14 -11.84
N ALA A 58 -12.88 7.41 -11.35
CA ALA A 58 -13.08 6.02 -11.75
C ALA A 58 -13.16 5.93 -13.29
N PRO A 59 -12.52 4.92 -13.89
CA PRO A 59 -12.59 4.75 -15.34
C PRO A 59 -14.03 4.53 -15.81
N GLU A 60 -14.39 5.02 -16.99
CA GLU A 60 -15.70 4.70 -17.57
C GLU A 60 -15.86 3.18 -17.76
N GLY A 61 -16.98 2.62 -17.29
CA GLY A 61 -17.31 1.19 -17.41
C GLY A 61 -16.47 0.24 -16.55
N TRP A 62 -15.73 0.76 -15.55
CA TRP A 62 -14.85 -0.03 -14.69
C TRP A 62 -15.53 -1.20 -13.99
N GLU A 63 -16.84 -1.11 -13.74
CA GLU A 63 -17.68 -2.12 -13.10
C GLU A 63 -17.71 -3.43 -13.88
N THR A 64 -17.53 -3.33 -15.20
CA THR A 64 -17.58 -4.47 -16.14
C THR A 64 -16.21 -4.91 -16.65
N MET A 65 -15.15 -4.19 -16.28
CA MET A 65 -13.78 -4.53 -16.68
C MET A 65 -13.30 -5.79 -15.99
N GLU A 66 -12.51 -6.60 -16.72
CA GLU A 66 -11.87 -7.79 -16.16
C GLU A 66 -10.94 -7.39 -15.00
N GLN A 67 -11.05 -8.12 -13.88
CA GLN A 67 -10.12 -8.01 -12.77
C GLN A 67 -9.07 -9.11 -12.87
N VAL A 68 -7.81 -8.71 -12.94
CA VAL A 68 -6.65 -9.60 -12.97
C VAL A 68 -5.90 -9.55 -11.65
N LYS A 69 -5.23 -10.65 -11.32
CA LYS A 69 -4.33 -10.66 -10.16
C LYS A 69 -3.04 -9.97 -10.56
N THR A 70 -2.55 -9.05 -9.73
CA THR A 70 -1.26 -8.41 -9.93
C THR A 70 -0.26 -8.86 -8.88
N ARG A 71 0.90 -9.31 -9.34
CA ARG A 71 2.04 -9.66 -8.50
C ARG A 71 3.09 -8.56 -8.63
N HIS A 72 3.30 -7.87 -7.54
CA HIS A 72 4.36 -6.90 -7.40
C HIS A 72 5.61 -7.63 -6.94
N SER A 73 6.75 -7.24 -7.48
CA SER A 73 8.03 -7.77 -7.06
C SER A 73 9.04 -6.64 -6.96
N TYR A 74 9.85 -6.71 -5.92
CA TYR A 74 10.94 -5.80 -5.65
C TYR A 74 12.18 -6.61 -5.35
N HIS A 75 13.05 -6.71 -6.35
CA HIS A 75 14.19 -7.62 -6.36
C HIS A 75 15.37 -7.04 -5.59
N ALA A 76 16.26 -7.92 -5.14
CA ALA A 76 17.51 -7.55 -4.50
C ALA A 76 18.37 -6.58 -5.34
N SER A 77 18.18 -6.55 -6.66
CA SER A 77 18.82 -5.61 -7.59
C SER A 77 18.32 -4.17 -7.49
N GLY A 78 17.21 -3.92 -6.77
CA GLY A 78 16.54 -2.63 -6.74
C GLY A 78 15.49 -2.46 -7.84
N ARG A 79 15.23 -3.48 -8.66
CA ARG A 79 14.17 -3.43 -9.69
C ARG A 79 12.81 -3.76 -9.08
N MET A 80 11.83 -2.91 -9.33
CA MET A 80 10.42 -3.17 -9.07
C MET A 80 9.67 -3.31 -10.40
N HIS A 81 8.80 -4.32 -10.50
CA HIS A 81 7.81 -4.39 -11.57
C HIS A 81 6.53 -5.05 -11.09
N VAL A 82 5.46 -4.87 -11.86
CA VAL A 82 4.15 -5.47 -11.63
C VAL A 82 3.82 -6.33 -12.83
N ASN A 83 3.57 -7.62 -12.57
CA ASN A 83 3.10 -8.56 -13.56
C ASN A 83 1.64 -8.89 -13.28
N SER A 84 0.83 -9.06 -14.32
CA SER A 84 -0.53 -9.60 -14.18
C SER A 84 -0.58 -11.10 -14.43
N GLU A 85 -1.35 -11.82 -13.63
CA GLU A 85 -1.70 -13.22 -13.86
C GLU A 85 -3.11 -13.29 -14.47
N GLY A 86 -3.20 -13.68 -15.74
CA GLY A 86 -4.44 -13.66 -16.52
C GLY A 86 -4.67 -12.36 -17.28
N GLY A 87 -5.79 -12.27 -18.00
CA GLY A 87 -6.14 -11.13 -18.86
C GLY A 87 -5.19 -10.93 -20.04
N SER A 88 -5.18 -9.69 -20.53
CA SER A 88 -4.44 -9.23 -21.71
C SER A 88 -3.02 -8.73 -21.42
N GLY A 89 -2.63 -8.60 -20.15
CA GLY A 89 -1.32 -8.07 -19.74
C GLY A 89 -1.28 -6.54 -19.64
N LEU A 90 -2.41 -5.85 -19.75
CA LEU A 90 -2.44 -4.39 -19.75
C LEU A 90 -2.16 -3.80 -18.37
N ALA A 91 -2.42 -4.54 -17.30
CA ALA A 91 -2.12 -4.11 -15.93
C ALA A 91 -0.62 -4.20 -15.55
N GLU A 92 0.26 -4.62 -16.48
CA GLU A 92 1.70 -4.70 -16.23
C GLU A 92 2.37 -3.33 -16.15
N ILE A 93 3.36 -3.21 -15.27
CA ILE A 93 4.18 -1.99 -15.11
C ILE A 93 5.63 -2.34 -15.36
N ARG A 94 6.27 -1.57 -16.25
CA ARG A 94 7.69 -1.71 -16.61
C ARG A 94 8.61 -1.52 -15.40
N ASP A 95 9.83 -2.03 -15.51
CA ASP A 95 10.87 -1.91 -14.48
C ASP A 95 11.05 -0.46 -13.99
N VAL A 96 10.85 -0.28 -12.69
CA VAL A 96 11.18 0.93 -11.92
C VAL A 96 12.41 0.62 -11.06
N LEU A 97 13.38 1.52 -11.02
CA LEU A 97 14.56 1.39 -10.14
C LEU A 97 14.31 2.09 -8.82
N LEU A 98 14.54 1.36 -7.73
CA LEU A 98 14.40 1.78 -6.33
C LEU A 98 15.62 1.32 -5.51
N ALA A 99 15.76 1.80 -4.28
CA ALA A 99 16.86 1.47 -3.38
C ALA A 99 16.80 0.04 -2.83
N LYS A 100 17.75 -0.83 -3.19
CA LYS A 100 17.72 -2.28 -2.92
C LYS A 100 17.15 -2.64 -1.53
N PRO A 101 16.30 -3.67 -1.39
CA PRO A 101 15.67 -4.02 -0.11
C PRO A 101 16.63 -4.19 1.06
N GLY A 102 17.84 -4.72 0.82
CA GLY A 102 18.90 -4.87 1.81
C GLY A 102 19.55 -3.55 2.26
N GLU A 103 19.49 -2.50 1.44
CA GLU A 103 20.09 -1.19 1.67
C GLU A 103 19.11 -0.19 2.33
N ILE A 104 17.86 -0.60 2.56
CA ILE A 104 16.85 0.20 3.25
C ILE A 104 17.24 0.37 4.72
N ILE A 105 17.58 1.61 5.12
CA ILE A 105 17.99 1.99 6.49
C ILE A 105 16.87 2.67 7.31
N GLY A 106 15.71 2.90 6.71
CA GLY A 106 14.54 3.52 7.32
C GLY A 106 13.27 3.23 6.50
N PRO A 107 12.11 3.82 6.83
CA PRO A 107 10.87 3.53 6.11
C PRO A 107 10.94 3.84 4.62
N ALA A 108 10.87 2.80 3.79
CA ALA A 108 10.74 2.90 2.35
C ALA A 108 9.30 2.59 1.95
N LEU A 109 8.62 3.54 1.32
CA LEU A 109 7.27 3.34 0.81
C LEU A 109 7.28 2.24 -0.25
N LEU A 110 6.38 1.28 -0.12
CA LEU A 110 6.15 0.23 -1.13
C LEU A 110 4.97 0.57 -2.02
N GLN A 111 3.87 1.00 -1.40
CA GLN A 111 2.66 1.43 -2.09
C GLN A 111 1.79 2.28 -1.16
N PHE A 112 0.92 3.06 -1.79
CA PHE A 112 -0.22 3.67 -1.12
C PHE A 112 -1.52 3.24 -1.77
N MET A 113 -2.56 3.11 -0.96
CA MET A 113 -3.85 2.57 -1.37
C MET A 113 -4.99 3.46 -0.87
N ILE A 114 -5.87 3.85 -1.79
CA ILE A 114 -7.21 4.35 -1.45
C ILE A 114 -8.14 3.17 -1.67
N THR A 115 -8.60 2.54 -0.59
CA THR A 115 -9.42 1.34 -0.72
C THR A 115 -10.83 1.70 -1.19
N LYS A 116 -11.57 0.70 -1.67
CA LYS A 116 -13.03 0.67 -1.52
C LYS A 116 -13.39 0.42 -0.04
N PRO A 117 -14.63 0.64 0.40
CA PRO A 117 -15.02 0.31 1.78
C PRO A 117 -14.69 -1.14 2.16
N PRO A 118 -14.19 -1.43 3.38
CA PRO A 118 -13.94 -2.79 3.86
C PRO A 118 -15.12 -3.75 3.64
N ALA A 119 -16.36 -3.28 3.85
CA ALA A 119 -17.59 -4.04 3.60
C ALA A 119 -17.71 -4.60 2.17
N GLN A 120 -17.05 -3.99 1.19
CA GLN A 120 -17.11 -4.39 -0.23
C GLN A 120 -15.99 -5.36 -0.64
N PHE A 121 -15.09 -5.74 0.27
CA PHE A 121 -14.10 -6.80 0.03
C PHE A 121 -14.72 -8.17 0.26
N GLU A 122 -14.19 -9.19 -0.41
CA GLU A 122 -14.58 -10.58 -0.15
C GLU A 122 -14.23 -11.01 1.28
N PRO A 123 -15.10 -11.78 1.97
CA PRO A 123 -14.78 -12.34 3.28
C PRO A 123 -13.53 -13.24 3.22
N TYR A 124 -12.60 -13.02 4.13
CA TYR A 124 -11.44 -13.88 4.29
C TYR A 124 -11.77 -15.05 5.23
N THR A 125 -12.05 -16.21 4.65
CA THR A 125 -12.54 -17.40 5.38
C THR A 125 -11.45 -18.34 5.89
N ARG A 126 -10.18 -17.99 5.70
CA ARG A 126 -9.04 -18.82 6.11
C ARG A 126 -8.47 -18.29 7.43
N SER A 127 -7.70 -19.11 8.14
CA SER A 127 -6.91 -18.61 9.28
C SER A 127 -5.96 -17.48 8.82
N PRO A 128 -5.94 -16.32 9.50
CA PRO A 128 -5.03 -15.21 9.20
C PRO A 128 -3.56 -15.63 9.08
N GLU A 129 -3.14 -16.63 9.87
CA GLU A 129 -1.76 -17.10 9.97
C GLU A 129 -1.45 -18.32 9.09
N ARG A 130 -2.44 -18.80 8.32
CA ARG A 130 -2.33 -20.02 7.48
C ARG A 130 -1.03 -20.04 6.67
N GLY A 131 -0.31 -21.15 6.67
CA GLY A 131 0.93 -21.28 5.90
C GLY A 131 2.10 -20.46 6.46
N GLY A 132 2.11 -20.23 7.78
CA GLY A 132 3.21 -19.60 8.51
C GLY A 132 3.34 -18.10 8.27
N ALA A 133 2.24 -17.41 7.95
CA ALA A 133 2.27 -15.95 7.83
C ALA A 133 2.00 -15.31 9.18
N ASN A 134 2.64 -14.17 9.43
CA ASN A 134 2.18 -13.23 10.44
C ASN A 134 0.95 -12.48 9.91
N ALA A 135 0.04 -12.10 10.81
CA ALA A 135 -1.15 -11.32 10.47
C ALA A 135 -1.08 -9.94 11.11
N LEU A 136 -1.09 -8.90 10.27
CA LEU A 136 -1.26 -7.51 10.66
C LEU A 136 -2.74 -7.16 10.50
N ILE A 137 -3.43 -7.05 11.63
CA ILE A 137 -4.87 -6.78 11.68
C ILE A 137 -5.11 -5.28 11.87
N LEU A 138 -5.77 -4.66 10.90
CA LEU A 138 -6.27 -3.29 10.95
C LEU A 138 -7.71 -3.35 11.49
N ARG A 139 -7.89 -3.03 12.77
CA ARG A 139 -9.23 -3.00 13.38
C ARG A 139 -9.96 -1.74 12.94
N VAL A 140 -11.07 -1.91 12.25
CA VAL A 140 -11.89 -0.83 11.73
C VAL A 140 -13.16 -0.74 12.56
N PRO A 141 -13.43 0.40 13.23
CA PRO A 141 -14.69 0.62 13.93
C PRO A 141 -15.90 0.45 13.01
N GLU A 142 -17.07 0.16 13.58
CA GLU A 142 -18.30 -0.06 12.82
C GLU A 142 -18.63 1.13 11.91
N GLU A 143 -18.40 2.36 12.39
CA GLU A 143 -18.67 3.58 11.64
C GLU A 143 -17.76 3.72 10.41
N GLY A 144 -16.53 3.17 10.46
CA GLY A 144 -15.58 3.18 9.36
C GLY A 144 -15.71 1.98 8.41
N TRP A 145 -16.51 0.96 8.76
CA TRP A 145 -16.59 -0.28 7.97
C TRP A 145 -17.13 -0.06 6.55
N HIS A 146 -17.94 0.98 6.39
CA HIS A 146 -18.55 1.42 5.13
C HIS A 146 -17.85 2.64 4.52
N GLU A 147 -16.69 3.03 5.07
CA GLU A 147 -15.90 4.18 4.63
C GLU A 147 -14.61 3.73 3.94
N ARG A 148 -14.02 4.59 3.11
CA ARG A 148 -12.74 4.28 2.46
C ARG A 148 -11.60 4.37 3.48
N MET A 149 -10.63 3.46 3.34
CA MET A 149 -9.40 3.47 4.10
C MET A 149 -8.25 3.95 3.23
N TYR A 150 -7.34 4.68 3.85
CA TYR A 150 -6.20 5.29 3.19
C TYR A 150 -4.95 4.71 3.83
N LEU A 151 -4.24 3.89 3.05
CA LEU A 151 -3.14 3.07 3.56
C LEU A 151 -1.83 3.51 2.94
N GLU A 152 -0.82 3.76 3.76
CA GLU A 152 0.58 3.87 3.33
C GLU A 152 1.35 2.67 3.89
N MET A 153 1.97 1.90 3.01
CA MET A 153 2.63 0.65 3.37
C MET A 153 4.13 0.76 3.13
N TYR A 154 4.91 0.45 4.16
CA TYR A 154 6.36 0.63 4.18
C TYR A 154 7.08 -0.68 4.50
N LEU A 155 8.24 -0.86 3.86
CA LEU A 155 9.28 -1.77 4.33
C LEU A 155 10.25 -0.96 5.19
N THR A 156 10.55 -1.44 6.40
CA THR A 156 11.51 -0.75 7.27
C THR A 156 12.30 -1.74 8.16
N PRO A 157 13.50 -1.37 8.63
CA PRO A 157 14.22 -2.12 9.66
C PRO A 157 13.52 -2.12 11.02
N SER A 158 13.80 -3.12 11.86
CA SER A 158 13.25 -3.16 13.23
C SER A 158 13.70 -1.96 14.04
N GLY A 159 12.78 -1.39 14.81
CA GLY A 159 13.02 -0.19 15.62
C GLY A 159 13.05 1.14 14.83
N ARG A 160 12.86 1.13 13.50
CA ARG A 160 12.80 2.34 12.67
C ARG A 160 11.40 2.57 12.09
N VAL A 161 10.41 2.75 12.96
CA VAL A 161 9.00 3.01 12.57
C VAL A 161 8.60 4.49 12.60
N SER A 162 9.57 5.39 12.72
CA SER A 162 9.33 6.83 12.56
C SER A 162 9.07 7.14 11.09
N LEU A 163 7.83 6.95 10.68
CA LEU A 163 7.37 7.15 9.32
C LEU A 163 7.50 8.63 8.92
N PRO A 164 7.82 8.93 7.64
CA PRO A 164 7.80 10.30 7.13
C PRO A 164 6.40 10.92 7.24
N PRO A 165 6.24 12.24 7.08
CA PRO A 165 4.92 12.87 6.98
C PRO A 165 4.02 12.15 5.96
N MET A 166 2.72 12.13 6.21
CA MET A 166 1.77 11.51 5.29
C MET A 166 1.89 12.16 3.91
N ILE A 167 2.05 11.31 2.90
CA ILE A 167 2.15 11.70 1.50
C ILE A 167 0.75 12.02 0.99
N LEU A 168 -0.23 11.18 1.33
CA LEU A 168 -1.61 11.43 0.94
C LEU A 168 -2.25 12.46 1.86
N ARG A 169 -2.81 13.54 1.30
CA ARG A 169 -3.64 14.49 2.04
C ARG A 169 -4.93 14.75 1.26
N ILE A 170 -6.05 14.78 1.96
CA ILE A 170 -7.34 15.12 1.35
C ILE A 170 -7.61 16.61 1.64
N PRO A 171 -7.72 17.47 0.60
CA PRO A 171 -8.01 18.88 0.80
C PRO A 171 -9.26 19.10 1.65
N GLY A 172 -9.16 20.01 2.64
CA GLY A 172 -10.27 20.35 3.52
C GLY A 172 -10.58 19.33 4.62
N GLN A 173 -9.85 18.21 4.68
CA GLN A 173 -9.94 17.26 5.79
C GLN A 173 -8.80 17.51 6.78
N PRO A 174 -9.06 17.54 8.10
CA PRO A 174 -7.99 17.59 9.09
C PRO A 174 -7.13 16.33 9.00
N ASP A 175 -5.89 16.41 9.48
CA ASP A 175 -5.05 15.22 9.62
C ASP A 175 -5.82 14.19 10.46
N ALA A 176 -6.18 13.06 9.84
CA ALA A 176 -7.01 12.04 10.44
C ALA A 176 -6.33 11.39 11.64
N ASN A 177 -7.10 10.64 12.44
CA ASN A 177 -6.51 9.68 13.37
C ASN A 177 -5.65 8.69 12.58
N LEU A 178 -4.36 8.63 12.94
CA LEU A 178 -3.37 7.82 12.25
C LEU A 178 -3.08 6.59 13.09
N ASP A 179 -3.56 5.44 12.63
CA ASP A 179 -3.24 4.18 13.26
C ASP A 179 -2.00 3.60 12.59
N LEU A 180 -0.93 3.43 13.38
CA LEU A 180 0.30 2.79 12.94
C LEU A 180 0.30 1.34 13.39
N HIS A 181 0.35 0.43 12.42
CA HIS A 181 0.47 -0.99 12.65
C HIS A 181 1.80 -1.48 12.07
N ALA A 182 2.51 -2.31 12.81
CA ALA A 182 3.79 -2.85 12.40
C ALA A 182 3.83 -4.34 12.69
N MET A 183 4.38 -5.12 11.77
CA MET A 183 4.56 -6.56 11.94
C MET A 183 5.89 -7.00 11.36
N THR A 184 6.63 -7.80 12.13
CA THR A 184 7.88 -8.39 11.67
C THR A 184 7.62 -9.24 10.42
N LEU A 185 8.35 -8.94 9.36
CA LEU A 185 8.31 -9.70 8.13
C LEU A 185 9.35 -10.82 8.19
N ASN A 186 10.59 -10.49 8.57
CA ASN A 186 11.67 -11.45 8.71
C ASN A 186 12.67 -10.95 9.78
N VAL A 187 12.95 -11.79 10.77
CA VAL A 187 13.89 -11.46 11.87
C VAL A 187 15.33 -11.46 11.37
N ASP A 188 15.73 -12.46 10.59
CA ASP A 188 17.12 -12.63 10.11
C ASP A 188 17.56 -11.47 9.21
N GLN A 189 16.65 -10.96 8.39
CA GLN A 189 16.89 -9.84 7.48
C GLN A 189 16.62 -8.48 8.13
N ASP A 190 16.21 -8.46 9.40
CA ASP A 190 15.79 -7.26 10.13
C ASP A 190 14.78 -6.41 9.33
N ARG A 191 13.63 -7.01 9.00
CA ARG A 191 12.59 -6.33 8.19
C ARG A 191 11.22 -6.47 8.83
N LEU A 192 10.48 -5.37 8.78
CA LEU A 192 9.06 -5.30 9.15
C LEU A 192 8.24 -4.60 8.07
N ILE A 193 6.97 -4.95 8.01
CA ILE A 193 5.95 -4.19 7.28
C ILE A 193 5.28 -3.24 8.26
N ALA A 194 5.31 -1.94 7.95
CA ALA A 194 4.56 -0.92 8.66
C ALA A 194 3.42 -0.43 7.76
N VAL A 195 2.23 -0.31 8.33
CA VAL A 195 1.04 0.22 7.67
C VAL A 195 0.55 1.39 8.49
N ARG A 196 0.56 2.57 7.88
CA ARG A 196 -0.19 3.73 8.39
C ARG A 196 -1.58 3.65 7.77
N CYS A 197 -2.60 3.63 8.62
CA CYS A 197 -4.00 3.68 8.22
C CYS A 197 -4.59 5.03 8.65
N ALA A 198 -5.19 5.73 7.71
CA ALA A 198 -5.97 6.93 7.95
C ALA A 198 -7.41 6.70 7.53
N HIS A 199 -8.34 7.19 8.35
CA HIS A 199 -9.77 7.14 8.09
C HIS A 199 -10.27 8.54 7.77
N TYR A 200 -10.73 8.74 6.53
CA TYR A 200 -11.41 9.95 6.13
C TYR A 200 -12.86 9.61 5.80
N PRO A 201 -13.85 10.25 6.45
CA PRO A 201 -15.24 10.01 6.14
C PRO A 201 -15.51 10.43 4.69
N MET A 202 -16.25 9.61 3.96
CA MET A 202 -16.72 9.99 2.64
C MET A 202 -17.74 11.13 2.75
N PRO A 203 -17.83 11.99 1.70
CA PRO A 203 -18.87 13.00 1.63
C PRO A 203 -20.27 12.38 1.83
N PRO A 204 -21.14 13.01 2.65
CA PRO A 204 -22.44 12.44 3.03
C PRO A 204 -23.38 12.20 1.85
N GLU A 205 -23.16 12.88 0.72
CA GLU A 205 -23.90 12.74 -0.53
C GLU A 205 -23.54 11.47 -1.33
N LEU A 206 -22.42 10.80 -1.03
CA LEU A 206 -22.07 9.55 -1.70
C LEU A 206 -22.88 8.38 -1.12
N ASP A 207 -23.44 7.56 -2.01
CA ASP A 207 -24.06 6.29 -1.62
C ASP A 207 -22.96 5.29 -1.21
N ARG A 208 -22.92 4.96 0.08
CA ARG A 208 -21.94 4.02 0.66
C ARG A 208 -22.16 2.57 0.22
N THR A 209 -23.32 2.26 -0.36
CA THR A 209 -23.66 0.93 -0.87
C THR A 209 -23.23 0.74 -2.32
N GLU A 210 -23.01 1.82 -3.07
CA GLU A 210 -22.54 1.74 -4.44
C GLU A 210 -21.13 1.14 -4.50
N ALA A 211 -20.92 0.30 -5.53
CA ALA A 211 -19.63 -0.32 -5.75
C ALA A 211 -18.55 0.75 -5.98
N MET A 212 -17.40 0.57 -5.35
CA MET A 212 -16.30 1.53 -5.44
C MET A 212 -15.02 0.90 -5.95
N VAL A 213 -14.29 1.63 -6.80
CA VAL A 213 -12.94 1.24 -7.24
C VAL A 213 -11.90 1.57 -6.16
N SER A 214 -10.91 0.68 -6.01
CA SER A 214 -9.71 0.95 -5.20
C SER A 214 -8.60 1.51 -6.07
N TRP A 215 -7.79 2.41 -5.52
CA TRP A 215 -6.63 2.98 -6.18
C TRP A 215 -5.36 2.46 -5.52
N VAL A 216 -4.44 1.96 -6.32
CA VAL A 216 -3.09 1.59 -5.88
C VAL A 216 -2.11 2.46 -6.63
N MET A 217 -1.19 3.06 -5.90
CA MET A 217 -0.16 3.91 -6.47
C MET A 217 1.18 3.48 -5.90
N LEU A 218 2.17 3.38 -6.80
CA LEU A 218 3.49 2.85 -6.51
C LEU A 218 4.53 3.98 -6.60
N PRO A 219 5.60 3.92 -5.80
CA PRO A 219 6.70 4.89 -5.89
C PRO A 219 7.44 4.76 -7.23
N GLY A 220 7.88 5.91 -7.76
CA GLY A 220 8.71 6.09 -8.96
C GLY A 220 9.85 7.10 -8.69
N PRO A 221 10.73 7.38 -9.67
CA PRO A 221 12.17 7.70 -9.48
C PRO A 221 12.59 8.90 -8.60
N GLU A 222 11.69 9.61 -7.93
CA GLU A 222 12.00 10.75 -7.05
C GLU A 222 11.52 10.59 -5.60
N PHE A 223 11.43 9.36 -5.08
CA PHE A 223 11.24 9.13 -3.64
C PHE A 223 12.48 8.48 -3.01
N ILE A 224 13.60 9.19 -3.03
CA ILE A 224 14.70 8.95 -2.09
C ILE A 224 14.42 9.78 -0.84
N SER A 225 14.03 9.13 0.24
CA SER A 225 14.15 9.68 1.59
C SER A 225 14.90 8.67 2.45
N ALA A 226 16.18 8.50 2.15
CA ALA A 226 17.14 7.93 3.09
C ALA A 226 18.16 9.03 3.46
N SER A 227 17.92 9.63 4.63
CA SER A 227 18.79 10.54 5.40
C SER A 227 19.33 11.81 4.72
N SER A 228 18.70 12.95 5.01
CA SER A 228 19.44 14.21 5.18
C SER A 228 19.40 14.64 6.65
N SER A 229 20.00 13.84 7.53
CA SER A 229 20.61 14.41 8.74
C SER A 229 22.01 14.90 8.37
N VAL A 230 22.07 16.03 7.65
CA VAL A 230 23.27 16.87 7.64
C VAL A 230 22.82 18.26 8.10
N THR A 231 23.15 18.56 9.35
CA THR A 231 23.21 19.94 9.84
C THR A 231 24.18 20.74 8.97
N GLY A 232 23.70 21.79 8.30
CA GLY A 232 24.55 22.77 7.60
C GLY A 232 23.80 23.63 6.57
N LEU A 233 23.61 24.92 6.90
CA LEU A 233 23.10 26.06 6.10
C LEU A 233 23.70 26.21 4.67
N PRO A 234 23.28 27.22 3.86
CA PRO A 234 21.94 27.57 3.37
C PRO A 234 21.90 27.60 1.81
N ALA A 235 20.75 27.98 1.27
CA ALA A 235 20.40 28.02 -0.15
C ALA A 235 21.35 28.84 -1.06
N THR A 236 21.67 28.25 -2.21
CA THR A 236 22.04 28.93 -3.46
C THR A 236 21.21 28.21 -4.55
N GLY A 237 20.11 28.75 -5.09
CA GLY A 237 20.01 30.02 -5.80
C GLY A 237 20.52 29.79 -7.21
N PHE A 238 19.63 29.59 -8.19
CA PHE A 238 19.84 29.91 -9.61
C PHE A 238 18.47 30.06 -10.31
N GLU A 239 18.50 30.95 -11.30
CA GLU A 239 17.45 31.74 -11.97
C GLU A 239 16.24 30.98 -12.54
#